data_AF-A0A350LWP1-F1
#
_entry.id   AF-A0A350LWP1-F1
#
_cell.length_a   1.000
_cell.length_b   1.000
_cell.length_c   1.000
_cell.angle_alpha   90.00
_cell.angle_beta   90.00
_cell.angle_gamma   90.00
#
_symmetry.space_group_name_H-M   'P 1'
#
loop_
_entity.id
_entity.type
_entity.pdbx_description
1 polymer ?
#
loop_
_entity_poly.entity_id
_entity_poly.type
_entity_poly.pdbx_seq_one_letter_code
_entity_poly.pdbx_strand_id
1 'polypeptide(L)'
;MRSSSAFLAALLWSGTAAAQAPLSAIDWLDEMGTAAVTPPGPDAPDTADRIARPDVTVTPLGAQRADSVGLLPSTTTGLPRTLWEASNTAILIRYLERLPERPLPAMRALYYTLLLAEADAPPDSTGAASFLHARLAALRRFGAVEPALALVERAGGSRPGLFDTWLDLALLDGREDRACAALAATPHLSDDPRSRIYCLARAGDWQTAALILHGAEASGAITEPDVTLLALHLEPELIEEIAPPVPPTEMTPLRFRLYESIGAPLGTHGLPRAYAMADLRGTAGWKAEIVAAERLAQTGALAATRLFGLYTARKPAASGGVWDRVAAVQAL
;
A
#
# COMPACT_ATOMS: atom_id res chain seq x y z
N MET A 1 66.29 -34.42 -18.89
CA MET A 1 66.09 -34.60 -20.34
C MET A 1 64.90 -33.70 -20.72
N ARG A 2 65.13 -32.47 -21.20
CA ARG A 2 65.12 -32.08 -22.64
C ARG A 2 63.81 -32.51 -23.31
N SER A 3 62.82 -31.63 -23.45
CA SER A 3 62.67 -30.56 -24.46
C SER A 3 61.59 -30.99 -25.46
N SER A 4 60.53 -30.19 -25.65
CA SER A 4 60.41 -29.37 -26.86
C SER A 4 59.06 -28.65 -26.90
N SER A 5 59.17 -27.32 -26.97
CA SER A 5 58.12 -26.38 -27.31
C SER A 5 57.67 -26.56 -28.76
N ALA A 6 56.37 -26.45 -29.02
CA ALA A 6 55.84 -26.18 -30.35
C ALA A 6 54.81 -25.04 -30.24
N PHE A 7 55.25 -23.86 -30.67
CA PHE A 7 54.41 -22.70 -30.97
C PHE A 7 53.60 -23.01 -32.24
N LEU A 8 52.27 -22.80 -32.20
CA LEU A 8 51.44 -22.73 -33.40
C LEU A 8 50.46 -21.58 -33.23
N ALA A 9 50.82 -20.47 -33.87
CA ALA A 9 49.94 -19.34 -34.11
C ALA A 9 48.84 -19.75 -35.09
N ALA A 10 47.57 -19.54 -34.74
CA ALA A 10 46.46 -19.69 -35.65
C ALA A 10 45.58 -18.44 -35.62
N LEU A 11 45.44 -17.89 -36.82
CA LEU A 11 44.81 -16.65 -37.24
C LEU A 11 43.42 -16.34 -36.65
N LEU A 12 43.24 -15.05 -36.41
CA LEU A 12 41.98 -14.35 -36.21
C LEU A 12 41.07 -14.48 -37.45
N TRP A 13 39.84 -14.95 -37.25
CA TRP A 13 38.71 -14.67 -38.12
C TRP A 13 37.66 -13.90 -37.34
N SER A 14 37.63 -12.59 -37.55
CA SER A 14 36.55 -11.71 -37.12
C SER A 14 35.35 -11.94 -38.03
N GLY A 15 34.37 -12.72 -37.58
CA GLY A 15 33.08 -12.82 -38.25
C GLY A 15 32.33 -11.51 -38.14
N THR A 16 31.98 -10.90 -39.26
CA THR A 16 31.02 -9.79 -39.32
C THR A 16 29.65 -10.33 -39.00
N ALA A 17 29.15 -10.08 -37.79
CA ALA A 17 27.75 -10.29 -37.46
C ALA A 17 26.90 -9.25 -38.22
N ALA A 18 26.29 -9.65 -39.33
CA ALA A 18 25.20 -8.91 -39.92
C ALA A 18 24.00 -9.04 -38.96
N ALA A 19 23.50 -7.91 -38.45
CA ALA A 19 22.28 -7.90 -37.66
C ALA A 19 21.13 -8.42 -38.53
N GLN A 20 20.64 -9.63 -38.22
CA GLN A 20 19.37 -10.09 -38.76
C GLN A 20 18.28 -9.15 -38.26
N ALA A 21 17.56 -8.54 -39.21
CA ALA A 21 16.34 -7.81 -38.91
C ALA A 21 15.41 -8.73 -38.10
N PRO A 22 14.74 -8.23 -37.04
CA PRO A 22 13.84 -9.05 -36.27
C PRO A 22 12.75 -9.57 -37.21
N LEU A 23 12.53 -10.89 -37.22
CA LEU A 23 11.40 -11.52 -37.87
C LEU A 23 10.13 -10.96 -37.21
N SER A 24 9.52 -9.97 -37.84
CA SER A 24 8.22 -9.42 -37.46
C SER A 24 7.19 -10.52 -37.62
N ALA A 25 6.56 -10.91 -36.52
CA ALA A 25 5.64 -12.04 -36.45
C ALA A 25 4.28 -11.79 -37.16
N ILE A 26 4.12 -10.68 -37.88
CA ILE A 26 2.84 -10.28 -38.45
C ILE A 26 3.06 -9.50 -39.77
N ASP A 27 2.98 -10.21 -40.89
CA ASP A 27 3.15 -9.66 -42.26
C ASP A 27 1.96 -8.80 -42.73
N TRP A 28 0.79 -8.88 -42.07
CA TRP A 28 -0.40 -8.09 -42.46
C TRP A 28 -0.39 -6.64 -41.95
N LEU A 29 0.59 -6.28 -41.12
CA LEU A 29 0.70 -4.93 -40.53
C LEU A 29 1.41 -3.92 -41.46
N ASP A 30 2.09 -4.38 -42.52
CA ASP A 30 2.72 -3.51 -43.54
C ASP A 30 1.78 -3.16 -44.71
N GLU A 31 0.63 -3.85 -44.86
CA GLU A 31 -0.36 -3.56 -45.91
C GLU A 31 -1.43 -2.54 -45.51
N MET A 32 -1.38 -2.00 -44.28
CA MET A 32 -2.31 -0.96 -43.83
C MET A 32 -1.73 0.42 -44.12
N GLY A 33 -1.82 0.83 -45.39
CA GLY A 33 -1.62 2.22 -45.79
C GLY A 33 -2.60 3.14 -45.07
N THR A 34 -2.14 3.84 -44.04
CA THR A 34 -2.92 4.89 -43.39
C THR A 34 -2.94 6.13 -44.27
N ALA A 35 -3.98 6.23 -45.11
CA ALA A 35 -4.32 7.47 -45.77
C ALA A 35 -4.77 8.49 -44.71
N ALA A 36 -3.89 9.42 -44.33
CA ALA A 36 -4.28 10.59 -43.57
C ALA A 36 -5.15 11.49 -44.46
N VAL A 37 -6.47 11.46 -44.26
CA VAL A 37 -7.39 12.42 -44.86
C VAL A 37 -7.45 13.63 -43.92
N THR A 38 -6.70 14.68 -44.25
CA THR A 38 -6.84 16.00 -43.62
C THR A 38 -7.98 16.74 -44.31
N PRO A 39 -9.09 17.09 -43.63
CA PRO A 39 -10.05 18.02 -44.20
C PRO A 39 -9.44 19.43 -44.23
N PRO A 40 -9.64 20.23 -45.29
CA PRO A 40 -9.25 21.63 -45.27
C PRO A 40 -10.13 22.37 -44.25
N GLY A 41 -9.48 22.96 -43.24
CA GLY A 41 -10.13 23.87 -42.31
C GLY A 41 -10.43 25.23 -42.96
N PRO A 42 -11.46 25.97 -42.52
CA PRO A 42 -11.77 27.29 -43.04
C PRO A 42 -10.70 28.32 -42.62
N ASP A 43 -10.34 29.22 -43.53
CA ASP A 43 -9.47 30.37 -43.25
C ASP A 43 -10.13 31.29 -42.20
N ALA A 44 -9.43 31.53 -41.10
CA ALA A 44 -9.87 32.45 -40.05
C ALA A 44 -9.32 33.88 -40.33
N PRO A 45 -10.12 34.94 -40.12
CA PRO A 45 -9.63 36.31 -40.24
C PRO A 45 -8.73 36.68 -39.06
N ASP A 46 -7.70 37.45 -39.36
CA ASP A 46 -6.71 37.95 -38.41
C ASP A 46 -7.23 39.24 -37.75
N THR A 47 -7.66 39.17 -36.49
CA THR A 47 -7.77 40.36 -35.62
C THR A 47 -7.82 39.95 -34.15
N ALA A 48 -6.87 40.45 -33.36
CA ALA A 48 -6.65 40.12 -31.96
C ALA A 48 -7.49 40.99 -31.00
N ASP A 49 -7.86 40.45 -29.82
CA ASP A 49 -7.48 41.04 -28.52
C ASP A 49 -7.89 40.15 -27.34
N ARG A 50 -6.91 39.83 -26.48
CA ARG A 50 -6.96 38.94 -25.28
C ARG A 50 -7.15 37.44 -25.54
N ILE A 51 -6.01 36.75 -25.62
CA ILE A 51 -5.94 35.30 -25.40
C ILE A 51 -5.81 35.06 -23.89
N ALA A 52 -6.93 34.75 -23.23
CA ALA A 52 -6.86 34.00 -21.97
C ALA A 52 -6.36 32.60 -22.35
N ARG A 53 -5.09 32.33 -22.09
CA ARG A 53 -4.48 31.03 -22.35
C ARG A 53 -5.17 30.02 -21.42
N PRO A 54 -6.00 29.08 -21.91
CA PRO A 54 -6.50 28.04 -21.03
C PRO A 54 -5.30 27.28 -20.50
N ASP A 55 -5.32 26.96 -19.21
CA ASP A 55 -4.30 26.11 -18.61
C ASP A 55 -4.44 24.72 -19.22
N VAL A 56 -3.59 24.39 -20.19
CA VAL A 56 -3.61 23.11 -20.88
C VAL A 56 -2.89 22.11 -20.01
N THR A 57 -3.64 21.39 -19.18
CA THR A 57 -3.12 20.29 -18.39
C THR A 57 -2.87 19.09 -19.30
N VAL A 58 -1.64 18.96 -19.80
CA VAL A 58 -1.23 17.80 -20.59
C VAL A 58 -1.18 16.59 -19.66
N THR A 59 -2.10 15.65 -19.85
CA THR A 59 -1.99 14.33 -19.24
C THR A 59 -1.37 13.36 -20.24
N PRO A 60 -0.30 12.62 -19.86
CA PRO A 60 0.20 11.53 -20.67
C PRO A 60 -0.91 10.49 -20.88
N LEU A 61 -1.25 10.23 -22.14
CA LEU A 61 -2.16 9.15 -22.52
C LEU A 61 -1.39 7.82 -22.36
N GLY A 62 -1.72 7.04 -21.31
CA GLY A 62 -1.18 5.69 -21.12
C GLY A 62 -0.54 5.38 -19.76
N ALA A 63 -0.25 6.38 -18.92
CA ALA A 63 0.17 6.13 -17.54
C ALA A 63 -1.07 5.93 -16.67
N GLN A 64 -1.18 4.78 -15.99
CA GLN A 64 -2.27 4.51 -15.05
C GLN A 64 -2.22 5.55 -13.92
N ARG A 65 -3.21 6.46 -13.87
CA ARG A 65 -3.28 7.47 -12.82
C ARG A 65 -3.57 6.77 -11.49
N ALA A 66 -2.84 7.13 -10.45
CA ALA A 66 -3.05 6.60 -9.10
C ALA A 66 -4.52 6.67 -8.67
N ASP A 67 -5.16 7.80 -8.95
CA ASP A 67 -6.53 8.11 -8.55
C ASP A 67 -7.60 7.33 -9.32
N SER A 68 -7.26 6.71 -10.45
CA SER A 68 -8.21 5.89 -11.24
C SER A 68 -8.19 4.41 -10.85
N VAL A 69 -7.31 4.01 -9.93
CA VAL A 69 -7.14 2.60 -9.56
C VAL A 69 -8.35 2.11 -8.75
N GLY A 70 -8.76 0.88 -9.00
CA GLY A 70 -9.79 0.18 -8.24
C GLY A 70 -9.58 -1.34 -8.27
N LEU A 71 -10.24 -2.04 -7.35
CA LEU A 71 -10.24 -3.52 -7.28
C LEU A 71 -11.50 -4.12 -7.91
N LEU A 72 -12.55 -3.33 -8.09
CA LEU A 72 -13.85 -3.78 -8.60
C LEU A 72 -14.16 -3.09 -9.94
N PRO A 73 -14.19 -3.83 -11.06
CA PRO A 73 -14.52 -3.26 -12.36
C PRO A 73 -16.02 -2.90 -12.45
N SER A 74 -16.38 -2.10 -13.45
CA SER A 74 -17.76 -1.67 -13.73
C SER A 74 -18.73 -2.85 -13.93
N THR A 75 -18.26 -3.97 -14.47
CA THR A 75 -19.05 -5.20 -14.62
C THR A 75 -19.47 -5.83 -13.30
N THR A 76 -18.70 -5.62 -12.24
CA THR A 76 -19.01 -6.11 -10.88
C THR A 76 -19.80 -5.08 -10.07
N THR A 77 -19.46 -3.80 -10.20
CA THR A 77 -20.07 -2.72 -9.39
C THR A 77 -21.37 -2.17 -10.00
N GLY A 78 -21.56 -2.30 -11.31
CA GLY A 78 -22.61 -1.60 -12.06
C GLY A 78 -22.35 -0.08 -12.21
N LEU A 79 -21.23 0.44 -11.71
CA LEU A 79 -20.89 1.86 -11.78
C LEU A 79 -20.12 2.16 -13.08
N PRO A 80 -20.43 3.26 -13.79
CA PRO A 80 -19.72 3.62 -15.01
C PRO A 80 -18.30 4.08 -14.72
N ARG A 81 -17.38 3.98 -15.70
CA ARG A 81 -16.02 4.54 -15.56
C ARG A 81 -16.03 6.05 -15.32
N THR A 82 -17.02 6.75 -15.85
CA THR A 82 -17.23 8.20 -15.71
C THR A 82 -17.85 8.61 -14.36
N LEU A 83 -17.87 7.72 -13.36
CA LEU A 83 -18.48 7.94 -12.04
C LEU A 83 -18.13 9.30 -11.41
N TRP A 84 -16.89 9.75 -11.58
CA TRP A 84 -16.35 10.96 -10.95
C TRP A 84 -16.24 12.15 -11.91
N GLU A 85 -16.63 12.01 -13.17
CA GLU A 85 -16.38 13.00 -14.23
C GLU A 85 -16.99 14.38 -13.93
N ALA A 86 -18.18 14.41 -13.33
CA ALA A 86 -18.86 15.66 -12.98
C ALA A 86 -18.58 16.15 -11.54
N SER A 87 -17.54 15.63 -10.88
CA SER A 87 -17.22 15.92 -9.49
C SER A 87 -15.89 16.65 -9.33
N ASN A 88 -15.79 17.46 -8.27
CA ASN A 88 -14.54 18.10 -7.86
C ASN A 88 -13.80 17.22 -6.84
N THR A 89 -12.49 17.04 -7.01
CA THR A 89 -11.65 16.19 -6.16
C THR A 89 -11.75 16.58 -4.69
N ALA A 90 -11.64 17.88 -4.36
CA ALA A 90 -11.68 18.34 -2.97
C ALA A 90 -13.06 18.12 -2.32
N ILE A 91 -14.14 18.19 -3.10
CA ILE A 91 -15.49 17.85 -2.63
C ILE A 91 -15.58 16.35 -2.30
N LEU A 92 -15.09 15.48 -3.20
CA LEU A 92 -15.10 14.04 -2.99
C LEU A 92 -14.28 13.63 -1.76
N ILE A 93 -13.06 14.15 -1.63
CA ILE A 93 -12.19 13.89 -0.47
C ILE A 93 -12.92 14.24 0.83
N ARG A 94 -13.55 15.42 0.90
CA ARG A 94 -14.31 15.85 2.07
C ARG A 94 -15.51 14.95 2.38
N TYR A 95 -16.18 14.39 1.37
CA TYR A 95 -17.24 13.40 1.60
C TYR A 95 -16.67 12.09 2.14
N LEU A 96 -15.53 11.63 1.62
CA LEU A 96 -14.85 10.44 2.10
C LEU A 96 -14.36 10.61 3.54
N GLU A 97 -13.84 11.76 3.91
CA GLU A 97 -13.41 12.10 5.28
C GLU A 97 -14.57 12.08 6.27
N ARG A 98 -15.77 12.47 5.83
CA ARG A 98 -16.99 12.53 6.65
C ARG A 98 -17.76 11.21 6.73
N LEU A 99 -17.29 10.16 6.07
CA LEU A 99 -17.92 8.84 6.21
C LEU A 99 -17.91 8.40 7.68
N PRO A 100 -19.05 7.93 8.21
CA PRO A 100 -19.16 7.54 9.62
C PRO A 100 -18.25 6.35 9.91
N GLU A 101 -17.53 6.37 11.03
CA GLU A 101 -16.63 5.27 11.42
C GLU A 101 -17.32 3.91 11.56
N ARG A 102 -18.64 3.93 11.82
CA ARG A 102 -19.51 2.76 11.89
C ARG A 102 -20.66 2.98 10.90
N PRO A 103 -20.51 2.57 9.63
CA PRO A 103 -21.56 2.74 8.65
C PRO A 103 -22.78 1.86 9.00
N LEU A 104 -23.97 2.34 8.64
CA LEU A 104 -25.19 1.54 8.76
C LEU A 104 -25.05 0.27 7.90
N PRO A 105 -25.53 -0.90 8.36
CA PRO A 105 -25.40 -2.15 7.60
C PRO A 105 -25.92 -2.05 6.16
N ALA A 106 -27.00 -1.31 5.94
CA ALA A 106 -27.60 -1.09 4.62
C ALA A 106 -26.71 -0.26 3.67
N MET A 107 -25.91 0.68 4.19
CA MET A 107 -25.04 1.56 3.39
C MET A 107 -23.63 1.01 3.17
N ARG A 108 -23.24 0.02 3.98
CA ARG A 108 -21.90 -0.55 3.99
C ARG A 108 -21.47 -1.09 2.63
N ALA A 109 -22.32 -1.88 1.99
CA ALA A 109 -22.02 -2.46 0.67
C ALA A 109 -21.77 -1.37 -0.38
N LEU A 110 -22.58 -0.31 -0.36
CA LEU A 110 -22.41 0.85 -1.25
C LEU A 110 -21.07 1.56 -0.99
N TYR A 111 -20.71 1.81 0.27
CA TYR A 111 -19.42 2.45 0.59
C TYR A 111 -18.23 1.62 0.11
N TYR A 112 -18.21 0.31 0.33
CA TYR A 112 -17.12 -0.53 -0.22
C TYR A 112 -17.12 -0.56 -1.74
N THR A 113 -18.30 -0.60 -2.37
CA THR A 113 -18.42 -0.54 -3.83
C THR A 113 -17.80 0.74 -4.37
N LEU A 114 -18.12 1.90 -3.77
CA LEU A 114 -17.56 3.20 -4.16
C LEU A 114 -16.06 3.31 -3.86
N LEU A 115 -15.63 2.88 -2.66
CA LEU A 115 -14.24 2.96 -2.23
C LEU A 115 -13.32 2.04 -3.02
N LEU A 116 -13.82 0.95 -3.60
CA LEU A 116 -13.02 -0.04 -4.33
C LEU A 116 -13.30 -0.05 -5.85
N ALA A 117 -14.23 0.76 -6.36
CA ALA A 117 -14.53 0.85 -7.78
C ALA A 117 -13.31 1.29 -8.60
N GLU A 118 -13.12 0.64 -9.75
CA GLU A 118 -12.26 1.13 -10.83
C GLU A 118 -13.05 2.11 -11.68
N ALA A 119 -12.61 3.37 -11.69
CA ALA A 119 -13.26 4.47 -12.40
C ALA A 119 -12.21 5.52 -12.79
N ASP A 120 -12.50 6.33 -13.81
CA ASP A 120 -11.62 7.41 -14.22
C ASP A 120 -11.43 8.39 -13.07
N ALA A 121 -10.19 8.87 -12.89
CA ALA A 121 -9.88 9.83 -11.84
C ALA A 121 -10.71 11.12 -12.04
N PRO A 122 -11.10 11.83 -10.96
CA PRO A 122 -11.79 13.10 -11.11
C PRO A 122 -10.98 14.06 -12.01
N PRO A 123 -11.62 14.89 -12.86
CA PRO A 123 -10.90 15.63 -13.90
C PRO A 123 -9.85 16.61 -13.36
N ASP A 124 -10.09 17.16 -12.17
CA ASP A 124 -9.20 18.10 -11.48
C ASP A 124 -8.17 17.42 -10.56
N SER A 125 -8.10 16.08 -10.57
CA SER A 125 -7.11 15.34 -9.78
C SER A 125 -5.70 15.52 -10.36
N THR A 126 -4.75 15.77 -9.46
CA THR A 126 -3.34 15.97 -9.81
C THR A 126 -2.56 14.67 -9.59
N GLY A 127 -1.32 14.59 -10.08
CA GLY A 127 -0.47 13.38 -9.95
C GLY A 127 -0.12 12.96 -8.51
N ALA A 128 -0.54 13.72 -7.50
CA ALA A 128 -0.26 13.46 -6.08
C ALA A 128 -1.12 12.36 -5.44
N ALA A 129 -2.00 11.69 -6.19
CA ALA A 129 -2.83 10.58 -5.69
C ALA A 129 -3.74 10.94 -4.49
N SER A 130 -4.14 12.20 -4.37
CA SER A 130 -4.85 12.71 -3.19
C SER A 130 -6.23 12.05 -3.01
N PHE A 131 -6.91 11.74 -4.11
CA PHE A 131 -8.19 11.04 -4.06
C PHE A 131 -8.01 9.57 -3.63
N LEU A 132 -6.97 8.89 -4.11
CA LEU A 132 -6.60 7.56 -3.66
C LEU A 132 -6.26 7.55 -2.17
N HIS A 133 -5.48 8.52 -1.66
CA HIS A 133 -5.20 8.62 -0.22
C HIS A 133 -6.47 8.74 0.62
N ALA A 134 -7.45 9.54 0.18
CA ALA A 134 -8.73 9.67 0.88
C ALA A 134 -9.52 8.34 0.91
N ARG A 135 -9.49 7.58 -0.19
CA ARG A 135 -10.10 6.24 -0.26
C ARG A 135 -9.39 5.25 0.68
N LEU A 136 -8.07 5.23 0.66
CA LEU A 136 -7.25 4.38 1.55
C LEU A 136 -7.47 4.72 3.02
N ALA A 137 -7.53 6.01 3.37
CA ALA A 137 -7.82 6.47 4.71
C ALA A 137 -9.23 6.02 5.17
N ALA A 138 -10.24 6.12 4.31
CA ALA A 138 -11.59 5.64 4.63
C ALA A 138 -11.61 4.11 4.86
N LEU A 139 -10.96 3.32 4.00
CA LEU A 139 -10.84 1.87 4.18
C LEU A 139 -10.11 1.52 5.49
N ARG A 140 -9.02 2.24 5.82
CA ARG A 140 -8.28 2.09 7.09
C ARG A 140 -9.16 2.42 8.29
N ARG A 141 -9.98 3.48 8.25
CA ARG A 141 -10.95 3.79 9.33
C ARG A 141 -11.99 2.68 9.51
N PHE A 142 -12.43 2.04 8.44
CA PHE A 142 -13.31 0.87 8.50
C PHE A 142 -12.59 -0.40 8.98
N GLY A 143 -11.27 -0.39 9.10
CA GLY A 143 -10.47 -1.56 9.43
C GLY A 143 -10.25 -2.51 8.24
N ALA A 144 -10.59 -2.09 7.02
CA ALA A 144 -10.40 -2.84 5.79
C ALA A 144 -8.94 -2.72 5.30
N VAL A 145 -8.01 -3.20 6.11
CA VAL A 145 -6.57 -3.16 5.83
C VAL A 145 -6.23 -3.99 4.59
N GLU A 146 -6.72 -5.23 4.48
CA GLU A 146 -6.46 -6.09 3.32
C GLU A 146 -6.91 -5.45 1.98
N PRO A 147 -8.16 -4.94 1.83
CA PRO A 147 -8.56 -4.23 0.62
C PRO A 147 -7.77 -2.94 0.36
N ALA A 148 -7.44 -2.17 1.39
CA ALA A 148 -6.63 -0.96 1.24
C ALA A 148 -5.22 -1.28 0.74
N LEU A 149 -4.60 -2.33 1.31
CA LEU A 149 -3.28 -2.81 0.93
C LEU A 149 -3.27 -3.28 -0.53
N ALA A 150 -4.25 -4.07 -0.95
CA ALA A 150 -4.38 -4.48 -2.35
C ALA A 150 -4.59 -3.28 -3.30
N LEU A 151 -5.34 -2.26 -2.88
CA LEU A 151 -5.60 -1.07 -3.68
C LEU A 151 -4.33 -0.23 -3.88
N VAL A 152 -3.53 0.01 -2.82
CA VAL A 152 -2.28 0.77 -2.93
C VAL A 152 -1.20 -0.02 -3.68
N GLU A 153 -1.15 -1.35 -3.53
CA GLU A 153 -0.27 -2.23 -4.32
C GLU A 153 -0.60 -2.15 -5.81
N ARG A 154 -1.89 -2.20 -6.17
CA ARG A 154 -2.34 -2.02 -7.56
C ARG A 154 -2.01 -0.63 -8.11
N ALA A 155 -1.98 0.39 -7.26
CA ALA A 155 -1.57 1.75 -7.64
C ALA A 155 -0.05 1.95 -7.71
N GLY A 156 0.74 0.89 -7.54
CA GLY A 156 2.19 0.95 -7.54
C GLY A 156 2.72 1.63 -6.28
N GLY A 157 2.52 1.03 -5.10
CA GLY A 157 2.92 1.59 -3.81
C GLY A 157 4.42 1.89 -3.65
N SER A 158 5.29 1.26 -4.46
CA SER A 158 6.75 1.49 -4.45
C SER A 158 7.16 2.77 -5.18
N ARG A 159 6.55 3.91 -4.82
CA ARG A 159 6.91 5.23 -5.33
C ARG A 159 6.70 6.31 -4.26
N PRO A 160 7.45 7.43 -4.35
CA PRO A 160 7.23 8.56 -3.45
C PRO A 160 5.77 9.02 -3.45
N GLY A 161 5.29 9.46 -2.30
CA GLY A 161 3.89 9.85 -2.07
C GLY A 161 2.97 8.69 -1.68
N LEU A 162 3.15 7.48 -2.22
CA LEU A 162 2.34 6.31 -1.81
C LEU A 162 3.03 5.39 -0.81
N PHE A 163 4.36 5.36 -0.82
CA PHE A 163 5.14 4.36 -0.11
C PHE A 163 4.82 4.30 1.39
N ASP A 164 4.74 5.43 2.08
CA ASP A 164 4.46 5.44 3.52
C ASP A 164 3.08 4.84 3.85
N THR A 165 2.07 5.11 3.00
CA THR A 165 0.74 4.50 3.16
C THR A 165 0.79 3.00 2.87
N TRP A 166 1.58 2.58 1.89
CA TRP A 166 1.77 1.16 1.58
C TRP A 166 2.46 0.43 2.75
N LEU A 167 3.54 0.98 3.28
CA LEU A 167 4.26 0.43 4.43
C LEU A 167 3.35 0.38 5.67
N ASP A 168 2.63 1.44 5.99
CA ASP A 168 1.68 1.48 7.11
C ASP A 168 0.64 0.35 7.04
N LEU A 169 0.04 0.16 5.86
CA LEU A 169 -0.95 -0.90 5.64
C LEU A 169 -0.31 -2.29 5.71
N ALA A 170 0.90 -2.45 5.16
CA ALA A 170 1.63 -3.70 5.21
C ALA A 170 2.03 -4.08 6.65
N LEU A 171 2.44 -3.12 7.48
CA LEU A 171 2.75 -3.31 8.90
C LEU A 171 1.52 -3.73 9.71
N LEU A 172 0.35 -3.12 9.45
CA LEU A 172 -0.92 -3.49 10.09
C LEU A 172 -1.34 -4.92 9.71
N ASP A 173 -1.08 -5.33 8.48
CA ASP A 173 -1.41 -6.66 7.97
C ASP A 173 -0.36 -7.73 8.32
N GLY A 174 0.86 -7.32 8.68
CA GLY A 174 2.00 -8.22 8.91
C GLY A 174 2.63 -8.76 7.62
N ARG A 175 2.57 -7.99 6.52
CA ARG A 175 3.14 -8.31 5.20
C ARG A 175 4.15 -7.26 4.73
N GLU A 176 4.90 -6.69 5.67
CA GLU A 176 5.85 -5.59 5.43
C GLU A 176 7.07 -5.95 4.58
N ASP A 177 7.40 -7.23 4.40
CA ASP A 177 8.66 -7.67 3.77
C ASP A 177 8.89 -7.07 2.36
N ARG A 178 7.85 -6.99 1.53
CA ARG A 178 7.96 -6.39 0.19
C ARG A 178 8.18 -4.89 0.23
N ALA A 179 7.48 -4.18 1.12
CA ALA A 179 7.64 -2.74 1.29
C ALA A 179 9.04 -2.43 1.85
N CYS A 180 9.52 -3.22 2.82
CA CYS A 180 10.84 -3.04 3.38
C CYS A 180 11.96 -3.37 2.39
N ALA A 181 11.83 -4.42 1.57
CA ALA A 181 12.77 -4.70 0.49
C ALA A 181 12.85 -3.53 -0.51
N ALA A 182 11.70 -2.93 -0.87
CA ALA A 182 11.66 -1.77 -1.75
C ALA A 182 12.38 -0.54 -1.14
N LEU A 183 12.15 -0.25 0.15
CA LEU A 183 12.81 0.87 0.84
C LEU A 183 14.32 0.65 1.03
N ALA A 184 14.73 -0.58 1.36
CA ALA A 184 16.14 -0.93 1.47
C ALA A 184 16.88 -0.73 0.14
N ALA A 185 16.25 -1.13 -0.98
CA ALA A 185 16.81 -0.92 -2.31
C ALA A 185 16.74 0.54 -2.77
N THR A 186 15.69 1.27 -2.37
CA THR A 186 15.39 2.63 -2.84
C THR A 186 15.11 3.55 -1.65
N PRO A 187 16.17 4.08 -0.99
CA PRO A 187 16.00 4.82 0.28
C PRO A 187 15.16 6.11 0.19
N HIS A 188 15.01 6.69 -1.01
CA HIS A 188 14.25 7.92 -1.24
C HIS A 188 12.74 7.69 -1.41
N LEU A 189 12.25 6.46 -1.18
CA LEU A 189 10.81 6.18 -1.15
C LEU A 189 10.11 6.78 0.08
N SER A 190 10.85 6.96 1.18
CA SER A 190 10.35 7.56 2.42
C SER A 190 11.38 8.52 3.00
N ASP A 191 10.90 9.66 3.48
CA ASP A 191 11.72 10.63 4.23
C ASP A 191 11.80 10.29 5.72
N ASP A 192 11.03 9.31 6.21
CA ASP A 192 11.03 8.90 7.61
C ASP A 192 12.23 7.99 7.93
N PRO A 193 13.23 8.47 8.70
CA PRO A 193 14.41 7.66 9.01
C PRO A 193 14.05 6.41 9.82
N ARG A 194 12.97 6.43 10.63
CA ARG A 194 12.54 5.28 11.43
C ARG A 194 12.12 4.10 10.55
N SER A 195 11.34 4.37 9.51
CA SER A 195 10.95 3.38 8.51
C SER A 195 12.17 2.77 7.81
N ARG A 196 13.17 3.59 7.47
CA ARG A 196 14.43 3.13 6.88
C ARG A 196 15.22 2.22 7.82
N ILE A 197 15.40 2.63 9.07
CA ILE A 197 16.11 1.85 10.09
C ILE A 197 15.42 0.49 10.27
N TYR A 198 14.11 0.47 10.47
CA TYR A 198 13.33 -0.76 10.62
C TYR A 198 13.43 -1.68 9.41
N CYS A 199 13.33 -1.15 8.20
CA CYS A 199 13.38 -1.97 6.99
C CYS A 199 14.78 -2.49 6.66
N LEU A 200 15.85 -1.72 6.96
CA LEU A 200 17.24 -2.20 6.83
C LEU A 200 17.54 -3.32 7.82
N ALA A 201 17.11 -3.17 9.07
CA ALA A 201 17.16 -4.20 10.10
C ALA A 201 16.49 -5.50 9.63
N ARG A 202 15.25 -5.41 9.13
CA ARG A 202 14.54 -6.55 8.54
C ARG A 202 15.24 -7.17 7.33
N ALA A 203 15.96 -6.37 6.54
CA ALA A 203 16.75 -6.84 5.41
C ALA A 203 18.11 -7.46 5.83
N GLY A 204 18.46 -7.41 7.12
CA GLY A 204 19.69 -7.94 7.68
C GLY A 204 20.88 -6.96 7.67
N ASP A 205 20.67 -5.71 7.24
CA ASP A 205 21.69 -4.65 7.25
C ASP A 205 21.64 -3.85 8.56
N TRP A 206 21.92 -4.55 9.66
CA TRP A 206 21.87 -4.01 11.02
C TRP A 206 22.90 -2.89 11.23
N GLN A 207 24.08 -3.00 10.61
CA GLN A 207 25.15 -2.01 10.73
C GLN A 207 24.74 -0.66 10.13
N THR A 208 24.12 -0.66 8.94
CA THR A 208 23.63 0.57 8.34
C THR A 208 22.44 1.12 9.11
N ALA A 209 21.55 0.27 9.61
CA ALA A 209 20.44 0.67 10.45
C ALA A 209 20.91 1.40 11.73
N ALA A 210 21.90 0.84 12.43
CA ALA A 210 22.50 1.46 13.62
C ALA A 210 23.21 2.79 13.31
N LEU A 211 23.94 2.87 12.19
CA LEU A 211 24.57 4.13 11.76
C LEU A 211 23.54 5.23 11.51
N ILE A 212 22.43 4.90 10.84
CA ILE A 212 21.34 5.86 10.59
C ILE A 212 20.67 6.26 11.91
N LEU A 213 20.47 5.31 12.84
CA LEU A 213 19.91 5.58 14.16
C LEU A 213 20.74 6.62 14.91
N HIS A 214 22.05 6.42 15.05
CA HIS A 214 22.94 7.38 15.73
C HIS A 214 22.97 8.75 15.05
N GLY A 215 22.96 8.79 13.71
CA GLY A 215 22.89 10.05 12.98
C GLY A 215 21.56 10.79 13.19
N ALA A 216 20.45 10.06 13.22
CA ALA A 216 19.12 10.62 13.45
C ALA A 216 18.94 11.10 14.91
N GLU A 217 19.50 10.39 15.87
CA GLU A 217 19.58 10.79 17.28
C GLU A 217 20.40 12.08 17.44
N ALA A 218 21.64 12.10 16.93
CA ALA A 218 22.54 13.24 17.07
C ALA A 218 22.01 14.53 16.40
N SER A 219 21.23 14.39 15.33
CA SER A 219 20.58 15.52 14.64
C SER A 219 19.21 15.91 15.22
N GLY A 220 18.65 15.12 16.15
CA GLY A 220 17.30 15.30 16.67
C GLY A 220 16.20 15.03 15.65
N ALA A 221 16.48 14.25 14.58
CA ALA A 221 15.53 13.90 13.54
C ALA A 221 14.46 12.91 14.01
N ILE A 222 14.74 12.19 15.11
CA ILE A 222 13.81 11.26 15.77
C ILE A 222 13.71 11.61 17.26
N THR A 223 12.53 11.37 17.82
CA THR A 223 12.27 11.64 19.25
C THR A 223 12.92 10.58 20.13
N GLU A 224 13.29 10.93 21.36
CA GLU A 224 13.88 9.99 22.33
C GLU A 224 13.12 8.65 22.47
N PRO A 225 11.77 8.60 22.61
CA PRO A 225 11.07 7.32 22.68
C PRO A 225 11.23 6.46 21.43
N ASP A 226 11.36 7.08 20.24
CA ASP A 226 11.59 6.35 18.99
C ASP A 226 13.04 5.86 18.88
N VAL A 227 14.02 6.63 19.41
CA VAL A 227 15.41 6.17 19.55
C VAL A 227 15.45 4.92 20.40
N THR A 228 14.83 4.95 21.58
CA THR A 228 14.79 3.79 22.50
C THR A 228 14.12 2.57 21.85
N LEU A 229 12.97 2.74 21.20
CA LEU A 229 12.28 1.63 20.52
C LEU A 229 13.13 1.01 19.41
N LEU A 230 13.81 1.84 18.62
CA LEU A 230 14.67 1.36 17.54
C LEU A 230 15.95 0.72 18.07
N ALA A 231 16.56 1.27 19.11
CA ALA A 231 17.74 0.68 19.76
C ALA A 231 17.42 -0.72 20.30
N LEU A 232 16.33 -0.86 21.06
CA LEU A 232 15.85 -2.15 21.57
C LEU A 232 15.50 -3.14 20.43
N HIS A 233 15.04 -2.65 19.29
CA HIS A 233 14.75 -3.48 18.12
C HIS A 233 16.03 -3.98 17.44
N LEU A 234 17.08 -3.15 17.38
CA LEU A 234 18.36 -3.50 16.75
C LEU A 234 19.24 -4.38 17.65
N GLU A 235 19.17 -4.17 18.96
CA GLU A 235 20.01 -4.81 19.98
C GLU A 235 19.13 -5.46 21.06
N PRO A 236 18.64 -6.70 20.83
CA PRO A 236 17.75 -7.39 21.77
C PRO A 236 18.34 -7.59 23.16
N GLU A 237 19.66 -7.60 23.30
CA GLU A 237 20.36 -7.69 24.59
C GLU A 237 20.02 -6.52 25.52
N LEU A 238 19.69 -5.34 24.96
CA LEU A 238 19.31 -4.17 25.74
C LEU A 238 17.91 -4.30 26.38
N ILE A 239 17.07 -5.26 25.95
CA ILE A 239 15.69 -5.41 26.44
C ILE A 239 15.67 -5.77 27.94
N GLU A 240 16.68 -6.46 28.45
CA GLU A 240 16.80 -6.79 29.87
C GLU A 240 17.26 -5.60 30.72
N GLU A 241 17.92 -4.62 30.10
CA GLU A 241 18.55 -3.48 30.78
C GLU A 241 17.71 -2.19 30.70
N ILE A 242 17.01 -2.00 29.58
CA ILE A 242 16.27 -0.78 29.24
C ILE A 242 14.79 -1.10 29.14
N ALA A 243 14.00 -0.47 30.01
CA ALA A 243 12.55 -0.58 29.94
C ALA A 243 12.01 0.07 28.64
N PRO A 244 11.04 -0.56 27.94
CA PRO A 244 10.37 0.07 26.82
C PRO A 244 9.74 1.41 27.21
N PRO A 245 9.73 2.41 26.32
CA PRO A 245 9.09 3.68 26.61
C PRO A 245 7.58 3.52 26.76
N VAL A 246 6.94 4.46 27.44
CA VAL A 246 5.49 4.50 27.60
C VAL A 246 4.84 4.63 26.21
N PRO A 247 3.85 3.78 25.86
CA PRO A 247 3.15 3.89 24.59
C PRO A 247 2.54 5.28 24.38
N PRO A 248 2.73 5.90 23.20
CA PRO A 248 2.17 7.22 22.93
C PRO A 248 0.65 7.16 22.78
N THR A 249 -0.01 8.30 22.97
CA THR A 249 -1.46 8.46 22.72
C THR A 249 -1.81 8.17 21.26
N GLU A 250 -0.98 8.65 20.33
CA GLU A 250 -1.14 8.40 18.89
C GLU A 250 -0.18 7.31 18.44
N MET A 251 -0.74 6.11 18.25
CA MET A 251 0.01 4.95 17.77
C MET A 251 0.15 4.98 16.25
N THR A 252 1.37 4.77 15.75
CA THR A 252 1.65 4.51 14.34
C THR A 252 1.82 2.99 14.10
N PRO A 253 1.58 2.47 12.88
CA PRO A 253 1.81 1.06 12.59
C PRO A 253 3.25 0.62 12.86
N LEU A 254 4.23 1.46 12.52
CA LEU A 254 5.63 1.21 12.78
C LEU A 254 5.93 1.06 14.28
N ARG A 255 5.49 2.02 15.12
CA ARG A 255 5.67 1.91 16.57
C ARG A 255 5.01 0.66 17.14
N PHE A 256 3.80 0.34 16.69
CA PHE A 256 3.10 -0.87 17.12
C PHE A 256 3.91 -2.14 16.80
N ARG A 257 4.50 -2.23 15.59
CA ARG A 257 5.38 -3.34 15.22
C ARG A 257 6.70 -3.35 16.01
N LEU A 258 7.25 -2.19 16.34
CA LEU A 258 8.43 -2.10 17.21
C LEU A 258 8.14 -2.64 18.61
N TYR A 259 7.02 -2.24 19.23
CA TYR A 259 6.58 -2.80 20.52
C TYR A 259 6.42 -4.33 20.49
N GLU A 260 5.84 -4.88 19.42
CA GLU A 260 5.77 -6.33 19.24
C GLU A 260 7.14 -6.99 19.12
N SER A 261 8.07 -6.36 18.39
CA SER A 261 9.40 -6.92 18.14
C SER A 261 10.29 -6.98 19.39
N ILE A 262 10.08 -6.07 20.34
CA ILE A 262 10.83 -6.00 21.60
C ILE A 262 10.15 -6.80 22.73
N GLY A 263 9.16 -7.64 22.41
CA GLY A 263 8.46 -8.46 23.39
C GLY A 263 7.48 -7.70 24.30
N ALA A 264 7.10 -6.48 23.94
CA ALA A 264 6.14 -5.64 24.68
C ALA A 264 4.85 -5.37 23.86
N PRO A 265 4.14 -6.42 23.40
CA PRO A 265 2.99 -6.25 22.50
C PRO A 265 1.86 -5.45 23.17
N LEU A 266 1.22 -4.58 22.40
CA LEU A 266 0.12 -3.73 22.86
C LEU A 266 -1.24 -4.35 22.51
N GLY A 267 -2.21 -4.18 23.40
CA GLY A 267 -3.59 -4.57 23.12
C GLY A 267 -4.24 -3.69 22.05
N THR A 268 -4.96 -4.29 21.11
CA THR A 268 -5.57 -3.57 19.97
C THR A 268 -6.92 -2.90 20.29
N HIS A 269 -7.56 -3.28 21.41
CA HIS A 269 -8.93 -2.86 21.75
C HIS A 269 -9.09 -1.34 21.83
N GLY A 270 -8.11 -0.63 22.40
CA GLY A 270 -8.12 0.83 22.54
C GLY A 270 -7.57 1.60 21.33
N LEU A 271 -6.96 0.91 20.36
CA LEU A 271 -6.35 1.52 19.18
C LEU A 271 -7.38 1.70 18.06
N PRO A 272 -7.11 2.50 17.00
CA PRO A 272 -7.98 2.60 15.83
C PRO A 272 -8.34 1.23 15.23
N ARG A 273 -9.49 1.15 14.54
CA ARG A 273 -10.05 -0.14 14.07
C ARG A 273 -9.10 -0.97 13.21
N ALA A 274 -8.26 -0.31 12.41
CA ALA A 274 -7.25 -0.96 11.57
C ALA A 274 -6.31 -1.90 12.36
N TYR A 275 -6.00 -1.58 13.61
CA TYR A 275 -5.12 -2.41 14.46
C TYR A 275 -5.74 -3.75 14.83
N ALA A 276 -7.06 -3.92 14.74
CA ALA A 276 -7.69 -5.22 14.95
C ALA A 276 -7.22 -6.26 13.90
N MET A 277 -6.72 -5.83 12.74
CA MET A 277 -6.13 -6.76 11.77
C MET A 277 -4.89 -7.47 12.34
N ALA A 278 -4.14 -6.82 13.24
CA ALA A 278 -2.94 -7.39 13.84
C ALA A 278 -3.22 -8.67 14.64
N ASP A 279 -4.38 -8.74 15.31
CA ASP A 279 -4.80 -9.91 16.07
C ASP A 279 -5.23 -11.08 15.17
N LEU A 280 -5.54 -10.83 13.89
CA LEU A 280 -5.96 -11.87 12.94
C LEU A 280 -4.78 -12.54 12.21
N ARG A 281 -3.54 -12.24 12.59
CA ARG A 281 -2.31 -12.81 12.01
C ARG A 281 -1.94 -14.18 12.57
N GLY A 282 -2.75 -14.73 13.48
CA GLY A 282 -2.53 -16.05 14.09
C GLY A 282 -1.49 -16.07 15.21
N THR A 283 -1.01 -14.91 15.65
CA THR A 283 -0.09 -14.76 16.81
C THR A 283 -0.83 -14.43 18.10
N ALA A 284 -2.09 -13.98 18.01
CA ALA A 284 -2.89 -13.61 19.15
C ALA A 284 -3.63 -14.81 19.75
N GLY A 285 -3.98 -14.71 21.03
CA GLY A 285 -4.86 -15.70 21.66
C GLY A 285 -6.27 -15.67 21.04
N TRP A 286 -6.94 -16.82 20.99
CA TRP A 286 -8.25 -16.99 20.34
C TRP A 286 -9.33 -15.99 20.81
N LYS A 287 -9.31 -15.57 22.09
CA LYS A 287 -10.21 -14.52 22.59
C LYS A 287 -9.97 -13.18 21.88
N ALA A 288 -8.71 -12.79 21.68
CA ALA A 288 -8.36 -11.54 20.99
C ALA A 288 -8.73 -11.63 19.51
N GLU A 289 -8.46 -12.77 18.86
CA GLU A 289 -8.88 -13.04 17.47
C GLU A 289 -10.39 -12.85 17.28
N ILE A 290 -11.22 -13.43 18.16
CA ILE A 290 -12.68 -13.27 18.07
C ILE A 290 -13.10 -11.82 18.27
N VAL A 291 -12.57 -11.13 19.29
CA VAL A 291 -12.92 -9.71 19.56
C VAL A 291 -12.52 -8.82 18.39
N ALA A 292 -11.33 -9.04 17.81
CA ALA A 292 -10.88 -8.36 16.62
C ALA A 292 -11.78 -8.65 15.42
N ALA A 293 -12.14 -9.91 15.21
CA ALA A 293 -13.00 -10.33 14.11
C ALA A 293 -14.42 -9.74 14.23
N GLU A 294 -15.02 -9.75 15.41
CA GLU A 294 -16.30 -9.08 15.69
C GLU A 294 -16.20 -7.58 15.37
N ARG A 295 -15.12 -6.93 15.82
CA ARG A 295 -14.86 -5.52 15.58
C ARG A 295 -14.74 -5.22 14.09
N LEU A 296 -14.04 -6.03 13.30
CA LEU A 296 -13.93 -5.82 11.85
C LEU A 296 -15.23 -6.19 11.11
N ALA A 297 -15.97 -7.18 11.58
CA ALA A 297 -17.24 -7.58 10.98
C ALA A 297 -18.34 -6.51 11.13
N GLN A 298 -18.33 -5.72 12.22
CA GLN A 298 -19.26 -4.60 12.41
C GLN A 298 -19.21 -3.60 11.25
N THR A 299 -18.01 -3.28 10.76
CA THR A 299 -17.80 -2.36 9.63
C THR A 299 -17.73 -3.06 8.29
N GLY A 300 -17.81 -4.40 8.25
CA GLY A 300 -17.73 -5.21 7.03
C GLY A 300 -16.32 -5.35 6.47
N ALA A 301 -15.31 -4.96 7.23
CA ALA A 301 -13.92 -5.22 6.90
C ALA A 301 -13.58 -6.72 6.95
N LEU A 302 -14.34 -7.49 7.76
CA LEU A 302 -14.26 -8.94 7.79
C LEU A 302 -15.58 -9.56 7.33
N ALA A 303 -15.50 -10.56 6.45
CA ALA A 303 -16.65 -11.34 6.02
C ALA A 303 -17.30 -12.09 7.20
N ALA A 304 -18.63 -12.12 7.24
CA ALA A 304 -19.37 -12.82 8.29
C ALA A 304 -19.06 -14.33 8.33
N THR A 305 -18.77 -14.93 7.18
CA THR A 305 -18.35 -16.34 7.07
C THR A 305 -17.01 -16.61 7.76
N ARG A 306 -16.05 -15.67 7.68
CA ARG A 306 -14.76 -15.77 8.39
C ARG A 306 -14.95 -15.66 9.90
N LEU A 307 -15.81 -14.74 10.36
CA LEU A 307 -16.18 -14.65 11.77
C LEU A 307 -16.88 -15.93 12.26
N PHE A 308 -17.82 -16.46 11.48
CA PHE A 308 -18.47 -17.74 11.80
C PHE A 308 -17.47 -18.88 11.94
N GLY A 309 -16.51 -18.98 11.00
CA GLY A 309 -15.42 -19.95 11.08
C GLY A 309 -14.61 -19.85 12.38
N LEU A 310 -14.32 -18.63 12.85
CA LEU A 310 -13.63 -18.40 14.13
C LEU A 310 -14.46 -18.86 15.34
N TYR A 311 -15.78 -18.63 15.32
CA TYR A 311 -16.66 -19.13 16.38
C TYR A 311 -16.75 -20.65 16.40
N THR A 312 -16.76 -21.31 15.25
CA THR A 312 -16.89 -22.78 15.19
C THR A 312 -15.57 -23.54 15.31
N ALA A 313 -14.43 -22.83 15.35
CA ALA A 313 -13.10 -23.44 15.27
C ALA A 313 -12.74 -24.33 16.48
N ARG A 314 -13.22 -23.98 17.69
CA ARG A 314 -12.83 -24.65 18.94
C ARG A 314 -13.98 -24.63 19.94
N LYS A 315 -13.92 -25.49 20.97
CA LYS A 315 -14.87 -25.43 22.10
C LYS A 315 -14.62 -24.18 22.94
N PRO A 316 -15.65 -23.51 23.49
CA PRO A 316 -15.48 -22.37 24.37
C PRO A 316 -14.49 -22.67 25.51
N ALA A 317 -13.51 -21.79 25.71
CA ALA A 317 -12.45 -22.02 26.69
C ALA A 317 -12.88 -21.73 28.14
N ALA A 318 -13.94 -20.94 28.32
CA ALA A 318 -14.55 -20.63 29.61
C ALA A 318 -16.04 -20.27 29.41
N SER A 319 -16.72 -19.80 30.45
CA SER A 319 -18.04 -19.15 30.35
C SER A 319 -17.90 -17.62 30.38
N GLY A 320 -18.94 -16.91 29.97
CA GLY A 320 -19.00 -15.45 30.06
C GLY A 320 -18.52 -14.70 28.81
N GLY A 321 -19.20 -13.61 28.49
CA GLY A 321 -18.72 -12.61 27.53
C GLY A 321 -18.60 -13.15 26.10
N VAL A 322 -17.38 -13.20 25.57
CA VAL A 322 -17.09 -13.74 24.23
C VAL A 322 -17.51 -15.22 24.14
N TRP A 323 -17.32 -15.99 25.22
CA TRP A 323 -17.55 -17.43 25.20
C TRP A 323 -19.03 -17.80 25.15
N ASP A 324 -19.91 -16.99 25.76
CA ASP A 324 -21.35 -17.19 25.65
C ASP A 324 -21.84 -16.94 24.21
N ARG A 325 -21.24 -15.96 23.52
CA ARG A 325 -21.52 -15.73 22.09
C ARG A 325 -21.04 -16.89 21.22
N VAL A 326 -19.84 -17.41 21.49
CA VAL A 326 -19.31 -18.61 20.81
C VAL A 326 -20.27 -19.79 21.00
N ALA A 327 -20.66 -20.08 22.24
CA ALA A 327 -21.56 -21.19 22.57
C ALA A 327 -22.93 -21.02 21.90
N ALA A 328 -23.49 -19.80 21.90
CA ALA A 328 -24.77 -19.51 21.26
C ALA A 328 -24.72 -19.74 19.74
N VAL A 329 -23.64 -19.32 19.06
CA VAL A 329 -23.47 -19.55 17.62
C VAL A 329 -23.29 -21.03 17.29
N GLN A 330 -22.57 -21.79 18.12
CA GLN A 330 -22.36 -23.23 17.93
C GLN A 330 -23.63 -24.07 18.13
N ALA A 331 -24.66 -23.50 18.75
CA ALA A 331 -25.95 -24.16 18.99
C ALA A 331 -27.00 -23.88 17.90
N LEU A 332 -26.70 -23.04 16.90
CA LEU A 332 -27.53 -22.78 15.72
C LEU A 332 -27.48 -23.96 14.73
#